data_AF-A0A660Y7W2-F1
#
_entry.id   AF-A0A660Y7W2-F1
#
_cell.length_a   1.000
_cell.length_b   1.000
_cell.length_c   1.000
_cell.angle_alpha   90.00
_cell.angle_beta   90.00
_cell.angle_gamma   90.00
#
_symmetry.space_group_name_H-M   'P 1'
#
loop_
_entity.id
_entity.type
_entity.pdbx_description
1 polymer ?
#
loop_
_entity_poly.entity_id
_entity_poly.type
_entity_poly.pdbx_seq_one_letter_code
_entity_poly.pdbx_strand_id
1 'polypeptide(L)'
;MDENKKTPIPEHFSSAEEAGAFWDTHSAADYWDEMEEVEMEFDLRERIFLVPVADKIYYRVKQRAELEQRSLKEMIGTFLERELA
;
A
#
# COMPACT_ATOMS: atom_id res chain seq x y z
N MET A 1 36.20 9.56 -9.39
CA MET A 1 35.26 8.95 -8.42
C MET A 1 34.42 8.03 -9.27
N ASP A 2 34.59 6.72 -9.09
CA ASP A 2 34.04 5.70 -9.99
C ASP A 2 32.54 5.88 -10.15
N GLU A 3 32.12 6.11 -11.40
CA GLU A 3 30.73 6.10 -11.81
C GLU A 3 30.13 4.75 -11.41
N ASN A 4 29.15 4.85 -10.51
CA ASN A 4 28.46 3.74 -9.87
C ASN A 4 27.96 2.77 -10.95
N LYS A 5 28.52 1.55 -11.02
CA LYS A 5 28.09 0.52 -11.97
C LYS A 5 26.68 0.07 -11.59
N LYS A 6 25.66 0.74 -12.14
CA LYS A 6 24.26 0.33 -11.98
C LYS A 6 24.01 -1.00 -12.69
N THR A 7 23.33 -1.92 -12.01
CA THR A 7 22.93 -3.21 -12.60
C THR A 7 21.93 -2.93 -13.72
N PRO A 8 22.13 -3.40 -14.96
CA PRO A 8 21.17 -3.14 -16.04
C PRO A 8 19.79 -3.72 -15.71
N ILE A 9 18.74 -3.04 -16.13
CA ILE A 9 17.36 -3.56 -16.01
C ILE A 9 17.26 -4.79 -16.94
N PRO A 10 16.78 -5.94 -16.44
CA PRO A 10 16.51 -7.11 -17.28
C PRO A 10 15.48 -6.79 -18.37
N GLU A 11 15.68 -7.30 -19.59
CA GLU A 11 14.68 -7.14 -20.68
C GLU A 11 13.30 -7.70 -20.29
N HIS A 12 13.29 -8.79 -19.51
CA HIS A 12 12.09 -9.39 -18.97
C HIS A 12 12.33 -9.88 -17.54
N PHE A 13 11.35 -9.65 -16.66
CA PHE A 13 11.25 -10.35 -15.38
C PHE A 13 10.39 -11.60 -15.57
N SER A 14 10.75 -12.70 -14.90
CA SER A 14 10.01 -13.96 -14.97
C SER A 14 8.70 -13.90 -14.17
N SER A 15 8.57 -12.95 -13.23
CA SER A 15 7.38 -12.72 -12.41
C SER A 15 7.33 -11.30 -11.83
N ALA A 16 6.17 -10.88 -11.34
CA ALA A 16 6.02 -9.60 -10.64
C ALA A 16 6.79 -9.55 -9.31
N GLU A 17 6.93 -10.70 -8.62
CA GLU A 17 7.68 -10.80 -7.36
C GLU A 17 9.20 -10.64 -7.59
N GLU A 18 9.71 -11.18 -8.70
CA GLU A 18 11.10 -10.95 -9.12
C GLU A 18 11.35 -9.48 -9.47
N ALA A 19 10.42 -8.84 -10.20
CA ALA A 19 10.50 -7.41 -10.48
C ALA A 19 10.51 -6.57 -9.18
N GLY A 20 9.66 -6.93 -8.21
CA GLY A 20 9.63 -6.30 -6.89
C GLY A 20 10.97 -6.43 -6.16
N ALA A 21 11.52 -7.64 -6.08
CA ALA A 21 12.80 -7.89 -5.42
C ALA A 21 13.98 -7.12 -6.04
N PHE A 22 13.94 -6.88 -7.36
CA PHE A 22 14.90 -5.99 -8.02
C PHE A 22 14.76 -4.55 -7.50
N TRP A 23 13.55 -3.99 -7.53
CA TRP A 23 13.29 -2.61 -7.11
C TRP A 23 13.37 -2.37 -5.60
N ASP A 24 13.34 -3.41 -4.76
CA ASP A 24 13.60 -3.29 -3.32
C ASP A 24 15.02 -2.80 -3.01
N THR A 25 15.96 -3.02 -3.93
CA THR A 25 17.39 -2.67 -3.77
C THR A 25 17.91 -1.66 -4.80
N HIS A 26 17.11 -1.33 -5.82
CA HIS A 26 17.46 -0.40 -6.89
C HIS A 26 16.50 0.79 -6.90
N SER A 27 17.00 2.01 -7.04
CA SER A 27 16.14 3.20 -7.14
C SER A 27 15.73 3.41 -8.60
N ALA A 28 14.44 3.59 -8.86
CA ALA A 28 13.95 3.96 -10.20
C ALA A 28 14.60 5.26 -10.73
N ALA A 29 14.99 6.17 -9.83
CA ALA A 29 15.66 7.41 -10.20
C ALA A 29 17.02 7.18 -10.88
N ASP A 30 17.71 6.06 -10.59
CA ASP A 30 19.02 5.74 -11.18
C ASP A 30 18.91 5.27 -12.65
N TYR A 31 17.68 5.02 -13.10
CA TYR A 31 17.35 4.48 -14.43
C TYR A 31 16.38 5.37 -15.20
N TRP A 32 16.17 6.62 -14.75
CA TRP A 32 15.17 7.52 -15.33
C TRP A 32 15.34 7.71 -16.85
N ASP A 33 16.57 7.78 -17.33
CA ASP A 33 16.90 7.94 -18.77
C ASP A 33 16.67 6.66 -19.61
N GLU A 34 16.46 5.50 -18.97
CA GLU A 34 16.21 4.21 -19.62
C GLU A 34 14.72 3.83 -19.61
N MET A 35 13.88 4.60 -18.92
CA MET A 35 12.45 4.36 -18.78
C MET A 35 11.65 5.16 -19.81
N GLU A 36 10.51 4.61 -20.22
CA GLU A 36 9.53 5.33 -21.03
C GLU A 36 8.45 5.98 -20.16
N GLU A 37 7.96 7.14 -20.59
CA GLU A 37 6.84 7.80 -19.94
C GLU A 37 5.54 7.03 -20.22
N VAL A 38 4.83 6.67 -19.15
CA VAL A 38 3.55 5.95 -19.23
C VAL A 38 2.48 6.77 -18.54
N GLU A 39 1.37 7.02 -19.24
CA GLU A 39 0.20 7.66 -18.66
C GLU A 39 -0.55 6.65 -17.76
N MET A 40 -0.76 7.04 -16.49
CA MET A 40 -1.49 6.24 -15.52
C MET A 40 -2.52 7.12 -14.81
N GLU A 41 -3.79 6.67 -14.81
CA GLU A 41 -4.88 7.34 -14.11
C GLU A 41 -5.17 6.62 -12.78
N PHE A 42 -5.25 7.39 -11.70
CA PHE A 42 -5.61 6.88 -10.38
C PHE A 42 -6.93 7.49 -9.91
N ASP A 43 -7.94 6.65 -9.69
CA ASP A 43 -9.21 7.07 -9.07
C ASP A 43 -9.14 6.97 -7.54
N LEU A 44 -8.77 8.07 -6.88
CA LEU A 44 -8.74 8.18 -5.42
C LEU A 44 -10.14 8.48 -4.88
N ARG A 45 -10.97 7.44 -4.75
CA ARG A 45 -12.38 7.54 -4.34
C ARG A 45 -12.62 8.03 -2.91
N GLU A 46 -11.68 7.80 -1.99
CA GLU A 46 -11.84 8.18 -0.59
C GLU A 46 -10.50 8.57 0.07
N ARG A 47 -10.55 9.53 1.01
CA ARG A 47 -9.41 9.85 1.87
C ARG A 47 -9.48 9.00 3.14
N ILE A 48 -8.55 8.07 3.27
CA ILE A 48 -8.44 7.20 4.44
C ILE A 48 -7.28 7.70 5.32
N PHE A 49 -7.57 7.93 6.60
CA PHE A 49 -6.54 8.20 7.61
C PHE A 49 -6.34 6.95 8.46
N LEU A 50 -5.09 6.49 8.56
CA LEU A 50 -4.74 5.38 9.43
C LEU A 50 -4.42 5.91 10.83
N VAL A 51 -5.11 5.38 11.83
CA VAL A 51 -4.89 5.73 13.24
C VAL A 51 -4.47 4.48 14.02
N PRO A 52 -3.43 4.55 14.86
CA PRO A 52 -3.10 3.45 15.75
C PRO A 52 -4.20 3.26 16.79
N VAL A 53 -4.55 2.00 17.06
CA VAL A 53 -5.53 1.62 18.09
C VAL A 53 -4.92 0.56 19.00
N ALA A 54 -5.32 0.54 20.27
CA ALA A 54 -4.89 -0.52 21.19
C ALA A 54 -5.40 -1.89 20.71
N ASP A 55 -4.56 -2.91 20.83
CA ASP A 55 -4.82 -4.30 20.44
C ASP A 55 -6.16 -4.83 21.00
N LYS A 56 -6.42 -4.59 22.29
CA LYS A 56 -7.65 -4.97 22.97
C LYS A 56 -8.88 -4.35 22.33
N ILE A 57 -8.80 -3.11 21.83
CA ILE A 57 -9.91 -2.46 21.14
C ILE A 57 -10.11 -3.10 19.76
N TYR A 58 -9.03 -3.25 19.00
CA TYR A 58 -9.08 -3.90 17.69
C TYR A 58 -9.76 -5.28 17.74
N TYR A 59 -9.32 -6.16 18.64
CA TYR A 59 -9.90 -7.51 18.74
C TYR A 59 -11.37 -7.50 19.18
N ARG A 60 -11.77 -6.57 20.07
CA ARG A 60 -13.18 -6.46 20.47
C ARG A 60 -14.08 -6.01 19.33
N VAL A 61 -13.63 -5.04 18.53
CA VAL A 61 -14.41 -4.58 17.37
C VAL A 61 -14.43 -5.65 16.29
N LYS A 62 -13.30 -6.36 16.06
CA LYS A 62 -13.21 -7.46 15.09
C LYS A 62 -14.19 -8.58 15.39
N GLN A 63 -14.21 -9.09 16.63
CA GLN A 63 -15.16 -10.13 17.03
C GLN A 63 -16.62 -9.71 16.79
N ARG A 64 -16.94 -8.45 17.09
CA ARG A 64 -18.28 -7.93 16.89
C ARG A 64 -18.64 -7.76 15.41
N ALA A 65 -17.70 -7.30 14.60
CA ALA A 65 -17.88 -7.18 13.16
C ALA A 65 -18.14 -8.55 12.51
N GLU A 66 -17.40 -9.58 12.93
CA GLU A 66 -17.62 -10.97 12.48
C GLU A 66 -19.00 -11.49 12.85
N LEU A 67 -19.45 -11.29 14.09
CA LEU A 67 -20.78 -11.70 14.55
C LEU A 67 -21.92 -11.01 13.79
N GLU A 68 -21.73 -9.73 13.45
CA GLU A 68 -22.73 -8.93 12.73
C GLU A 68 -22.58 -9.04 11.19
N GLN A 69 -21.63 -9.85 10.68
CA GLN A 69 -21.29 -9.98 9.25
C GLN A 69 -21.03 -8.63 8.56
N ARG A 70 -20.37 -7.72 9.28
CA ARG A 70 -19.98 -6.39 8.79
C ARG A 70 -18.47 -6.28 8.68
N SER A 71 -17.96 -5.41 7.82
CA SER A 71 -16.53 -5.16 7.79
C SER A 71 -16.07 -4.39 9.03
N LEU A 72 -14.80 -4.57 9.39
CA LEU A 72 -14.19 -3.82 10.51
C LEU A 72 -14.25 -2.31 10.26
N LYS A 73 -14.02 -1.88 9.01
CA LYS A 73 -14.09 -0.47 8.59
C LYS A 73 -15.48 0.11 8.85
N GLU A 74 -16.53 -0.55 8.39
CA GLU A 74 -17.91 -0.09 8.59
C GLU A 74 -18.29 -0.04 10.07
N MET A 75 -17.90 -1.05 10.85
CA MET A 75 -18.18 -1.11 12.29
C MET A 75 -17.52 0.04 13.04
N ILE A 76 -16.22 0.27 12.80
CA ILE A 76 -15.46 1.38 13.41
C ILE A 76 -16.07 2.71 12.99
N GLY A 77 -16.36 2.90 11.70
CA GLY A 77 -16.99 4.11 11.18
C GLY A 77 -18.30 4.43 11.89
N THR A 78 -19.23 3.47 11.97
CA THR A 78 -20.51 3.65 12.66
C THR A 78 -20.34 3.96 14.15
N PHE A 79 -19.36 3.35 14.84
CA PHE A 79 -19.10 3.68 16.25
C PHE A 79 -18.60 5.11 16.41
N LEU A 80 -17.64 5.54 15.59
CA LEU A 80 -17.11 6.90 15.66
C LEU A 80 -18.17 7.95 15.31
N GLU A 81 -18.97 7.72 14.27
CA GLU A 81 -20.08 8.61 13.89
C GLU A 81 -21.10 8.75 15.02
N ARG A 82 -21.45 7.66 15.71
CA ARG A 82 -22.42 7.70 16.81
C ARG A 82 -21.93 8.51 18.02
N GLU A 83 -20.64 8.44 18.34
CA GLU A 83 -20.10 9.12 19.54
C GLU A 83 -19.67 10.58 19.26
N LEU A 84 -19.42 10.93 17.99
CA LEU A 84 -18.93 12.26 17.59
C LEU A 84 -20.03 13.15 16.97
N ALA A 85 -21.20 12.61 16.66
CA ALA A 85 -22.39 13.35 16.20
C ALA A 85 -23.20 13.91 17.37
#